data_AF-A0AAD9VZU8-F1
#
_entry.id   AF-A0AAD9VZU8-F1
#
_cell.length_a   1.000
_cell.length_b   1.000
_cell.length_c   1.000
_cell.angle_alpha   90.00
_cell.angle_beta   90.00
_cell.angle_gamma   90.00
#
_symmetry.space_group_name_H-M   'P 1'
#
loop_
_entity.id
_entity.type
_entity.pdbx_description
1 polymer ?
#
loop_
_entity_poly.entity_id
_entity_poly.type
_entity_poly.pdbx_seq_one_letter_code
_entity_poly.pdbx_strand_id
1 'polypeptide(L)'
;MADQQDQGQDEGQNLSWPELFRLRQTIDFFDNFWKKQKRWEPNERVPIFERLPIPFWDPPRPDPAYRNPQVTQDDASGRNVPFHHSPRTDSGSDSPMVDQMRRFFEGLNMGYTMVKVLGAGSQGVAVLFDFNGEKIVMKWSTELRAMVTELWANRKMVGARHIVQRKWRPALLEMGLDRDGERIEDILVLAHLSHYKQELNDIVGRVPLMGLLRKISQQRPYLKDSELWNVFLCLFRACVGLAYPDRWAPQGYVPGQGDAPDQEEFVPVDATGRALPTDLGIINFDMNDRNVMIGDFSNTIPPEHPHNPVPVVKVGDLGVVSRFLPEHRNDFTACVMGRIRGNMWCNSPEQFTDTWKNVDSMESLAADDVAGKFDWWSNLWQVGRLMAIMITGMQPDVPPSCRRCPIIKLDGTTQMIWTYAGHLVGPDYDRYDPLLRSTVAWCLAHRPMDRPQILELETLLMAAVAVDRSATEGPDRTTIASLLGSVPPATTQVPSGLVVPAAGPAPGPAGPAGP
;
A
#
# COMPACT_ATOMS: atom_id res chain seq x y z
N MET A 1 26.33 24.84 0.09
CA MET A 1 25.19 25.59 -0.49
C MET A 1 23.95 25.07 0.20
N ALA A 2 23.10 25.98 0.67
CA ALA A 2 22.30 25.84 1.88
C ALA A 2 21.31 24.65 1.88
N ASP A 3 21.60 23.64 2.71
CA ASP A 3 20.56 22.86 3.38
C ASP A 3 19.90 23.80 4.40
N GLN A 4 18.87 24.52 3.97
CA GLN A 4 17.88 25.02 4.92
C GLN A 4 17.32 23.79 5.61
N GLN A 5 17.59 23.68 6.93
CA GLN A 5 16.87 22.78 7.79
C GLN A 5 15.40 23.12 7.64
N ASP A 6 14.70 22.34 6.82
CA ASP A 6 13.26 22.29 6.72
C ASP A 6 12.75 21.67 8.03
N GLN A 7 12.92 22.42 9.12
CA GLN A 7 12.13 22.28 10.32
C GLN A 7 10.75 22.77 9.92
N GLY A 8 10.01 21.93 9.19
CA GLY A 8 8.58 21.91 9.29
C GLY A 8 8.31 21.70 10.77
N GLN A 9 8.19 22.80 11.51
CA GLN A 9 7.54 22.83 12.80
C GLN A 9 6.14 22.36 12.47
N ASP A 10 5.95 21.05 12.60
CA ASP A 10 4.65 20.47 12.87
C ASP A 10 4.26 21.19 14.16
N GLU A 11 3.59 22.35 14.01
CA GLU A 11 2.90 23.02 15.11
C GLU A 11 1.84 22.02 15.53
N GLY A 12 2.28 21.05 16.34
CA GLY A 12 1.45 20.15 17.08
C GLY A 12 0.58 21.05 17.91
N GLN A 13 -0.58 21.41 17.37
CA GLN A 13 -1.67 21.94 18.15
C GLN A 13 -1.89 20.86 19.19
N ASN A 14 -1.38 21.13 20.40
CA ASN A 14 -1.60 20.30 21.56
C ASN A 14 -3.12 20.15 21.64
N LEU A 15 -3.61 18.98 21.22
CA LEU A 15 -5.01 18.65 21.40
C LEU A 15 -5.28 18.86 22.88
N SER A 16 -6.28 19.68 23.17
CA SER A 16 -6.68 19.88 24.55
C SER A 16 -7.05 18.52 25.14
N TRP A 17 -6.80 18.30 26.44
CA TRP A 17 -7.19 17.07 27.11
C TRP A 17 -8.65 16.62 26.82
N PRO A 18 -9.64 17.53 26.71
CA PRO A 18 -11.00 17.19 26.27
C PRO A 18 -11.12 16.67 24.82
N GLU A 19 -10.25 17.08 23.91
CA GLU A 19 -10.21 16.58 22.53
C GLU A 19 -9.60 15.18 22.47
N LEU A 20 -8.47 14.95 23.18
CA LEU A 20 -7.89 13.61 23.36
C LEU A 20 -8.89 12.64 24.01
N PHE A 21 -9.64 13.12 25.02
CA PHE A 21 -10.67 12.34 25.69
C PHE A 21 -11.84 11.98 24.75
N ARG A 22 -12.33 12.91 23.92
CA ARG A 22 -13.36 12.63 22.91
C ARG A 22 -12.88 11.66 21.82
N LEU A 23 -11.62 11.77 21.43
CA LEU A 23 -10.95 10.85 20.50
C LEU A 23 -10.92 9.42 21.08
N ARG A 24 -10.51 9.29 22.35
CA ARG A 24 -10.48 8.03 23.10
C ARG A 24 -11.87 7.41 23.19
N GLN A 25 -12.89 8.20 23.52
CA GLN A 25 -14.28 7.74 23.55
C GLN A 25 -14.78 7.24 22.19
N THR A 26 -14.31 7.81 21.09
CA THR A 26 -14.69 7.38 19.72
C THR A 26 -14.10 6.01 19.39
N ILE A 27 -12.84 5.74 19.74
CA ILE A 27 -12.22 4.42 19.55
C ILE A 27 -12.88 3.37 20.44
N ASP A 28 -13.01 3.70 21.74
CA ASP A 28 -13.61 2.83 22.72
C ASP A 28 -15.09 2.57 22.36
N PHE A 29 -15.77 3.50 21.68
CA PHE A 29 -17.09 3.28 21.12
C PHE A 29 -17.09 2.20 20.04
N PHE A 30 -16.15 2.15 19.10
CA PHE A 30 -16.12 1.08 18.08
C PHE A 30 -15.84 -0.29 18.70
N ASP A 31 -14.92 -0.35 19.68
CA ASP A 31 -14.71 -1.56 20.48
C ASP A 31 -15.98 -1.98 21.21
N ASN A 32 -16.70 -1.03 21.81
CA ASN A 32 -17.96 -1.28 22.51
C ASN A 32 -19.12 -1.56 21.54
N PHE A 33 -19.08 -1.02 20.33
CA PHE A 33 -20.09 -1.13 19.30
C PHE A 33 -20.14 -2.56 18.77
N TRP A 34 -18.98 -3.13 18.41
CA TRP A 34 -18.90 -4.51 17.94
C TRP A 34 -19.31 -5.50 19.03
N LYS A 35 -18.94 -5.22 20.29
CA LYS A 35 -19.39 -6.01 21.45
C LYS A 35 -20.91 -5.94 21.67
N LYS A 36 -21.57 -4.85 21.30
CA LYS A 36 -23.00 -4.61 21.56
C LYS A 36 -23.93 -5.03 20.42
N GLN A 37 -23.51 -4.94 19.16
CA GLN A 37 -24.37 -5.21 18.00
C GLN A 37 -24.45 -6.69 17.63
N LYS A 38 -23.37 -7.44 17.83
CA LYS A 38 -23.30 -8.86 17.49
C LYS A 38 -22.50 -9.58 18.56
N ARG A 39 -23.06 -10.69 19.07
CA ARG A 39 -22.27 -11.63 19.86
C ARG A 39 -21.38 -12.37 18.87
N TRP A 40 -20.15 -11.91 18.74
CA TRP A 40 -19.14 -12.58 17.93
C TRP A 40 -18.76 -13.88 18.62
N GLU A 41 -18.84 -14.98 17.89
CA GLU A 41 -18.26 -16.22 18.41
C GLU A 41 -16.73 -16.09 18.41
N PRO A 42 -16.02 -16.64 19.41
CA PRO A 42 -14.57 -16.61 19.41
C PRO A 42 -14.02 -17.16 18.10
N ASN A 43 -13.19 -16.36 17.42
CA ASN A 43 -12.57 -16.69 16.13
C ASN A 43 -13.53 -16.74 14.93
N GLU A 44 -14.68 -16.07 15.04
CA GLU A 44 -15.55 -15.84 13.90
C GLU A 44 -14.83 -15.04 12.80
N ARG A 45 -14.95 -15.52 11.57
CA ARG A 45 -14.35 -14.91 10.37
C ARG A 45 -15.44 -14.51 9.42
N VAL A 46 -15.25 -13.33 8.85
CA VAL A 46 -16.19 -12.72 7.92
C VAL A 46 -15.60 -12.82 6.51
N PRO A 47 -16.34 -13.35 5.52
CA PRO A 47 -15.95 -13.24 4.11
C PRO A 47 -15.65 -11.79 3.74
N ILE A 48 -14.67 -11.57 2.85
CA ILE A 48 -14.15 -10.23 2.47
C ILE A 48 -15.25 -9.21 2.10
N PHE A 49 -16.41 -9.69 1.62
CA PHE A 49 -17.52 -8.87 1.12
C PHE A 49 -18.84 -9.07 1.85
N GLU A 50 -18.85 -9.70 3.04
CA GLU A 50 -20.08 -9.74 3.84
C GLU A 50 -20.46 -8.32 4.29
N ARG A 51 -21.73 -7.95 4.15
CA ARG A 51 -22.23 -6.65 4.60
C ARG A 51 -22.57 -6.74 6.09
N LEU A 52 -21.91 -5.94 6.91
CA LEU A 52 -22.26 -5.78 8.31
C LEU A 52 -23.17 -4.56 8.49
N PRO A 53 -24.35 -4.70 9.12
CA PRO A 53 -25.18 -3.55 9.45
C PRO A 53 -24.48 -2.71 10.54
N ILE A 54 -24.32 -1.41 10.29
CA ILE A 54 -23.77 -0.48 11.28
C ILE A 54 -24.88 0.51 11.67
N PRO A 55 -25.24 0.63 12.96
CA PRO A 55 -26.13 1.69 13.41
C PRO A 55 -25.65 3.08 13.04
N PHE A 56 -26.62 3.98 12.84
CA PHE A 56 -26.36 5.41 12.69
C PHE A 56 -25.67 5.96 13.93
N TRP A 57 -24.65 6.78 13.75
CA TRP A 57 -23.93 7.43 14.82
C TRP A 57 -24.58 8.80 15.14
N ASP A 58 -25.11 8.95 16.34
CA ASP A 58 -25.58 10.22 16.91
C ASP A 58 -24.90 10.41 18.28
N PRO A 59 -24.12 11.50 18.49
CA PRO A 59 -23.82 12.58 17.55
C PRO A 59 -22.88 12.13 16.42
N PRO A 60 -22.88 12.81 15.25
CA PRO A 60 -21.93 12.54 14.19
C PRO A 60 -20.49 12.59 14.72
N ARG A 61 -19.57 11.94 13.99
CA ARG A 61 -18.12 12.00 14.24
C ARG A 61 -17.76 13.41 14.66
N PRO A 62 -17.14 13.64 15.84
CA PRO A 62 -16.49 14.90 16.10
C PRO A 62 -15.36 14.97 15.09
N ASP A 63 -15.68 15.46 13.90
CA ASP A 63 -14.73 15.79 12.89
C ASP A 63 -14.00 17.02 13.43
N PRO A 64 -12.70 16.93 13.74
CA PRO A 64 -11.94 18.07 14.22
C PRO A 64 -11.99 19.26 13.25
N ALA A 65 -12.32 19.02 11.96
CA ALA A 65 -12.45 20.04 10.94
C ALA A 65 -13.82 20.75 10.92
N TYR A 66 -14.88 20.22 11.56
CA TYR A 66 -16.21 20.83 11.55
C TYR A 66 -16.60 21.40 12.92
N ARG A 67 -16.38 22.70 13.10
CA ARG A 67 -16.80 23.48 14.27
C ARG A 67 -18.27 23.93 14.27
N ASN A 68 -19.13 23.44 13.37
CA ASN A 68 -20.52 23.94 13.26
C ASN A 68 -21.59 22.89 13.63
N PRO A 69 -22.27 23.01 14.78
CA PRO A 69 -23.20 22.02 15.30
C PRO A 69 -24.66 22.27 14.86
N GLN A 70 -24.92 22.47 13.57
CA GLN A 70 -26.29 22.60 13.05
C GLN A 70 -26.53 21.64 11.88
N VAL A 71 -26.82 20.38 12.20
CA VAL A 71 -27.43 19.44 11.27
C VAL A 71 -28.69 18.88 11.92
N THR A 72 -29.83 19.09 11.27
CA THR A 72 -31.17 18.71 11.71
C THR A 72 -31.40 17.20 11.68
N GLN A 73 -32.20 16.74 12.62
CA GLN A 73 -32.26 15.39 13.19
C GLN A 73 -33.34 14.49 12.56
N ASP A 74 -33.53 14.54 11.25
CA ASP A 74 -34.62 13.82 10.57
C ASP A 74 -34.10 12.75 9.61
N ASP A 75 -33.60 11.62 10.15
CA ASP A 75 -33.77 10.26 9.60
C ASP A 75 -32.98 9.23 10.44
N ALA A 76 -33.66 8.57 11.39
CA ALA A 76 -33.09 7.55 12.27
C ALA A 76 -33.03 6.14 11.63
N SER A 77 -32.81 6.04 10.31
CA SER A 77 -32.56 4.76 9.66
C SER A 77 -31.06 4.43 9.75
N GLY A 78 -30.74 3.29 10.38
CA GLY A 78 -29.35 2.84 10.54
C GLY A 78 -28.61 2.81 9.20
N ARG A 79 -27.47 3.50 9.09
CA ARG A 79 -26.60 3.44 7.92
C ARG A 79 -25.83 2.13 7.94
N ASN A 80 -26.30 1.09 7.25
CA ASN A 80 -25.45 -0.03 6.82
C ASN A 80 -24.12 0.56 6.32
N VAL A 81 -23.01 0.43 7.04
CA VAL A 81 -21.69 0.79 6.50
C VAL A 81 -21.31 -0.40 5.65
N PRO A 82 -21.38 -0.27 4.34
CA PRO A 82 -21.15 -1.40 3.51
C PRO A 82 -19.63 -1.47 3.25
N PHE A 83 -19.09 -2.69 3.16
CA PHE A 83 -18.25 -2.94 2.00
C PHE A 83 -19.16 -2.65 0.80
N HIS A 84 -19.14 -1.43 0.26
CA HIS A 84 -20.16 -0.94 -0.69
C HIS A 84 -20.39 -1.93 -1.82
N HIS A 85 -21.58 -2.55 -1.77
CA HIS A 85 -22.40 -2.96 -2.91
C HIS A 85 -23.56 -1.96 -3.08
N SER A 86 -23.36 -0.68 -2.76
CA SER A 86 -23.87 0.21 -3.81
C SER A 86 -22.93 -0.07 -4.97
N PRO A 87 -23.40 -0.23 -6.21
CA PRO A 87 -22.65 0.49 -7.22
C PRO A 87 -22.51 1.90 -6.64
N ARG A 88 -21.34 2.24 -6.07
CA ARG A 88 -20.80 3.54 -6.39
C ARG A 88 -20.84 3.47 -7.89
N THR A 89 -21.93 3.95 -8.46
CA THR A 89 -22.00 4.19 -9.87
C THR A 89 -20.67 4.87 -10.14
N ASP A 90 -19.95 4.40 -11.14
CA ASP A 90 -18.81 5.15 -11.68
C ASP A 90 -19.22 6.60 -12.03
N SER A 91 -20.50 6.99 -11.85
CA SER A 91 -21.00 8.34 -11.63
C SER A 91 -20.40 9.12 -10.44
N GLY A 92 -19.20 8.76 -9.96
CA GLY A 92 -18.29 9.79 -9.44
C GLY A 92 -18.13 10.98 -10.41
N SER A 93 -18.57 10.84 -11.67
CA SER A 93 -18.86 11.93 -12.61
C SER A 93 -19.57 13.13 -11.99
N ASP A 94 -20.47 12.95 -11.01
CA ASP A 94 -21.34 14.03 -10.55
C ASP A 94 -20.77 14.78 -9.32
N SER A 95 -19.53 14.48 -8.92
CA SER A 95 -18.84 15.27 -7.90
C SER A 95 -18.53 16.67 -8.47
N PRO A 96 -18.92 17.77 -7.80
CA PRO A 96 -18.57 19.12 -8.22
C PRO A 96 -17.05 19.31 -8.41
N MET A 97 -16.24 18.57 -7.65
CA MET A 97 -14.78 18.62 -7.75
C MET A 97 -14.26 17.90 -9.01
N VAL A 98 -14.93 16.84 -9.46
CA VAL A 98 -14.60 16.19 -10.74
C VAL A 98 -14.90 17.13 -11.90
N ASP A 99 -16.03 17.83 -11.87
CA ASP A 99 -16.37 18.84 -12.86
C ASP A 99 -15.41 20.03 -12.84
N GLN A 100 -15.03 20.51 -11.65
CA GLN A 100 -14.01 21.55 -11.48
C GLN A 100 -12.69 21.11 -12.08
N MET A 101 -12.24 19.89 -11.77
CA MET A 101 -10.99 19.32 -12.28
C MET A 101 -11.01 19.17 -13.80
N ARG A 102 -12.11 18.68 -14.36
CA ARG A 102 -12.31 18.57 -15.81
C ARG A 102 -12.20 19.94 -16.48
N ARG A 103 -12.97 20.92 -16.01
CA ARG A 103 -12.96 22.29 -16.56
C ARG A 103 -11.59 22.95 -16.44
N PHE A 104 -10.87 22.69 -15.35
CA PHE A 104 -9.54 23.21 -15.14
C PHE A 104 -8.55 22.66 -16.18
N PHE A 105 -8.41 21.34 -16.28
CA PHE A 105 -7.42 20.73 -17.16
C PHE A 105 -7.76 20.81 -18.66
N GLU A 106 -9.03 20.61 -19.01
CA GLU A 106 -9.47 20.70 -20.41
C GLU A 106 -9.60 22.17 -20.86
N GLY A 107 -10.04 23.06 -19.97
CA GLY A 107 -10.21 24.49 -20.28
C GLY A 107 -8.90 25.24 -20.49
N LEU A 108 -7.82 24.80 -19.85
CA LEU A 108 -6.49 25.40 -20.04
C LEU A 108 -5.77 24.90 -21.32
N ASN A 109 -6.40 24.00 -22.10
CA ASN A 109 -5.83 23.39 -23.31
C ASN A 109 -4.42 22.81 -23.09
N MET A 110 -4.19 22.22 -21.92
CA MET A 110 -2.88 21.72 -21.50
C MET A 110 -2.55 20.35 -22.09
N GLY A 111 -3.37 19.81 -22.99
CA GLY A 111 -3.19 18.48 -23.57
C GLY A 111 -3.61 17.30 -22.68
N TYR A 112 -4.23 17.57 -21.53
CA TYR A 112 -4.82 16.54 -20.66
C TYR A 112 -6.26 16.24 -21.08
N THR A 113 -6.57 14.96 -21.28
CA THR A 113 -7.93 14.48 -21.54
C THR A 113 -8.38 13.61 -20.38
N MET A 114 -9.48 13.98 -19.72
CA MET A 114 -10.04 13.15 -18.65
C MET A 114 -10.57 11.83 -19.23
N VAL A 115 -10.11 10.70 -18.68
CA VAL A 115 -10.54 9.36 -19.11
C VAL A 115 -11.64 8.83 -18.20
N LYS A 116 -11.40 8.76 -16.90
CA LYS A 116 -12.38 8.27 -15.91
C LYS A 116 -12.04 8.69 -14.49
N VAL A 117 -13.06 8.76 -13.64
CA VAL A 117 -12.89 8.84 -12.18
C VAL A 117 -12.53 7.45 -11.67
N LEU A 118 -11.58 7.38 -10.74
CA LEU A 118 -11.03 6.14 -10.20
C LEU A 118 -11.47 5.91 -8.76
N GLY A 119 -11.65 7.00 -8.04
CA GLY A 119 -12.14 7.02 -6.68
C GLY A 119 -12.50 8.42 -6.27
N ALA A 120 -13.57 8.55 -5.50
CA ALA A 120 -13.95 9.77 -4.79
C ALA A 120 -14.05 9.43 -3.31
N GLY A 121 -13.36 10.16 -2.44
CA GLY A 121 -13.38 10.01 -0.99
C GLY A 121 -13.88 11.27 -0.31
N SER A 122 -13.95 11.25 1.01
CA SER A 122 -14.25 12.45 1.81
C SER A 122 -13.18 13.53 1.66
N GLN A 123 -11.96 13.14 1.30
CA GLN A 123 -10.81 14.04 1.24
C GLN A 123 -10.48 14.49 -0.19
N GLY A 124 -11.06 13.90 -1.23
CA GLY A 124 -10.56 14.14 -2.59
C GLY A 124 -11.11 13.20 -3.66
N VAL A 125 -10.62 13.38 -4.88
CA VAL A 125 -10.90 12.52 -6.04
C VAL A 125 -9.59 12.12 -6.69
N ALA A 126 -9.53 10.89 -7.18
CA ALA A 126 -8.48 10.41 -8.07
C ALA A 126 -9.08 10.22 -9.46
N VAL A 127 -8.46 10.83 -10.46
CA VAL A 127 -8.94 10.83 -11.85
C VAL A 127 -7.83 10.36 -12.78
N LEU A 128 -8.18 9.55 -13.76
CA LEU A 128 -7.28 9.11 -14.83
C LEU A 128 -7.31 10.12 -15.96
N PHE A 129 -6.14 10.61 -16.34
CA PHE A 129 -5.94 11.45 -17.51
C PHE A 129 -5.10 10.74 -18.56
N ASP A 130 -5.34 11.09 -19.83
CA ASP A 130 -4.42 10.88 -20.94
C ASP A 130 -3.68 12.18 -21.22
N PHE A 131 -2.36 12.11 -21.33
CA PHE A 131 -1.49 13.22 -21.69
C PHE A 131 -0.49 12.72 -22.73
N ASN A 132 -0.64 13.14 -23.98
CA ASN A 132 0.22 12.73 -25.10
C ASN A 132 0.36 11.20 -25.24
N GLY A 133 -0.71 10.45 -24.99
CA GLY A 133 -0.73 8.98 -25.08
C GLY A 133 -0.14 8.26 -23.86
N GLU A 134 0.34 9.01 -22.85
CA GLU A 134 0.67 8.50 -21.52
C GLU A 134 -0.57 8.63 -20.61
N LYS A 135 -0.91 7.55 -19.92
CA LYS A 135 -1.93 7.60 -18.88
C LYS A 135 -1.28 8.04 -17.57
N ILE A 136 -1.93 8.92 -16.81
CA ILE A 136 -1.49 9.37 -15.49
C ILE A 136 -2.67 9.46 -14.53
N VAL A 137 -2.40 9.39 -13.23
CA VAL A 137 -3.41 9.59 -12.20
C VAL A 137 -3.20 10.96 -11.60
N MET A 138 -4.26 11.74 -11.47
CA MET A 138 -4.24 12.98 -10.74
C MET A 138 -5.16 12.85 -9.53
N LYS A 139 -4.62 13.10 -8.34
CA LYS A 139 -5.37 13.19 -7.08
C LYS A 139 -5.59 14.67 -6.79
N TRP A 140 -6.85 15.06 -6.60
CA TRP A 140 -7.24 16.38 -6.13
C TRP A 140 -7.80 16.23 -4.71
N SER A 141 -7.32 16.99 -3.72
CA SER A 141 -7.78 16.88 -2.34
C SER A 141 -8.20 18.22 -1.74
N THR A 142 -9.36 18.28 -1.09
CA THR A 142 -9.76 19.45 -0.29
C THR A 142 -9.10 19.47 1.10
N GLU A 143 -8.42 18.39 1.49
CA GLU A 143 -7.74 18.28 2.78
C GLU A 143 -6.24 18.51 2.61
N LEU A 144 -5.87 19.79 2.69
CA LEU A 144 -4.51 20.25 2.44
C LEU A 144 -3.47 19.45 3.25
N ARG A 145 -3.71 19.19 4.53
CA ARG A 145 -2.76 18.49 5.41
C ARG A 145 -2.42 17.07 4.92
N ALA A 146 -3.44 16.32 4.48
CA ALA A 146 -3.24 14.97 3.95
C ALA A 146 -2.46 15.01 2.63
N MET A 147 -2.79 15.97 1.75
CA MET A 147 -2.07 16.17 0.49
C MET A 147 -0.60 16.57 0.70
N VAL A 148 -0.31 17.48 1.62
CA VAL A 148 1.06 17.87 1.98
C VAL A 148 1.86 16.68 2.48
N THR A 149 1.24 15.88 3.36
CA THR A 149 1.85 14.66 3.90
C THR A 149 2.17 13.67 2.78
N GLU A 150 1.24 13.48 1.84
CA GLU A 150 1.42 12.58 0.70
C GLU A 150 2.48 13.07 -0.27
N LEU A 151 2.52 14.38 -0.59
CA LEU A 151 3.52 15.00 -1.45
C LEU A 151 4.93 14.84 -0.86
N TRP A 152 5.06 15.13 0.44
CA TRP A 152 6.30 14.93 1.19
C TRP A 152 6.74 13.46 1.12
N ALA A 153 5.84 12.52 1.44
CA ALA A 153 6.17 11.10 1.45
C ALA A 153 6.57 10.61 0.05
N ASN A 154 5.86 11.00 -1.00
CA ASN A 154 6.21 10.66 -2.37
C ASN A 154 7.58 11.21 -2.79
N ARG A 155 7.95 12.42 -2.33
CA ARG A 155 9.29 12.98 -2.55
C ARG A 155 10.38 12.14 -1.88
N LYS A 156 10.10 11.62 -0.69
CA LYS A 156 10.99 10.70 0.04
C LYS A 156 11.12 9.33 -0.63
N MET A 157 10.10 8.91 -1.37
CA MET A 157 10.00 7.59 -2.01
C MET A 157 10.31 7.60 -3.51
N VAL A 158 10.91 8.68 -4.03
CA VAL A 158 11.29 8.78 -5.45
C VAL A 158 12.19 7.60 -5.83
N GLY A 159 11.84 6.91 -6.91
CA GLY A 159 12.54 5.73 -7.41
C GLY A 159 12.22 4.44 -6.67
N ALA A 160 11.43 4.43 -5.60
CA ALA A 160 11.04 3.21 -4.91
C ALA A 160 10.08 2.36 -5.76
N ARG A 161 10.57 1.26 -6.34
CA ARG A 161 9.81 0.43 -7.28
C ARG A 161 8.45 -0.04 -6.73
N HIS A 162 8.36 -0.39 -5.46
CA HIS A 162 7.15 -0.94 -4.84
C HIS A 162 6.27 0.11 -4.17
N ILE A 163 6.57 1.39 -4.38
CA ILE A 163 5.70 2.52 -4.05
C ILE A 163 5.17 3.13 -5.35
N VAL A 164 3.90 3.55 -5.36
CA VAL A 164 3.33 4.30 -6.50
C VAL A 164 4.11 5.60 -6.66
N GLN A 165 4.74 5.77 -7.83
CA GLN A 165 5.63 6.90 -8.07
C GLN A 165 4.88 8.19 -8.41
N ARG A 166 5.36 9.32 -7.89
CA ARG A 166 4.98 10.67 -8.35
C ARG A 166 5.53 10.91 -9.74
N LYS A 167 4.72 11.53 -10.59
CA LYS A 167 5.08 11.91 -11.96
C LYS A 167 5.31 13.42 -12.01
N TRP A 168 6.51 13.83 -12.37
CA TRP A 168 6.86 15.25 -12.41
C TRP A 168 6.47 15.82 -13.77
N ARG A 169 5.71 16.92 -13.78
CA ARG A 169 5.26 17.56 -15.01
C ARG A 169 5.71 19.02 -15.02
N PRO A 170 6.76 19.37 -15.81
CA PRO A 170 7.29 20.73 -15.86
C PRO A 170 6.23 21.81 -16.06
N ALA A 171 5.24 21.57 -16.94
CA ALA A 171 4.13 22.51 -17.17
C ALA A 171 3.30 22.79 -15.89
N LEU A 172 3.06 21.79 -15.04
CA LEU A 172 2.32 21.98 -13.78
C LEU A 172 3.19 22.65 -12.71
N LEU A 173 4.49 22.34 -12.69
CA LEU A 173 5.47 22.98 -11.82
C LEU A 173 5.65 24.47 -12.14
N GLU A 174 5.72 24.80 -13.43
CA GLU A 174 5.82 26.17 -13.94
C GLU A 174 4.62 27.01 -13.50
N MET A 175 3.42 26.43 -13.58
CA MET A 175 2.17 27.05 -13.13
C MET A 175 2.03 27.18 -11.61
N GLY A 176 2.90 26.55 -10.83
CA GLY A 176 2.82 26.57 -9.37
C GLY A 176 1.89 25.53 -8.76
N LEU A 177 1.25 24.69 -9.59
CA LEU A 177 0.23 23.72 -9.17
C LEU A 177 0.82 22.45 -8.55
N ASP A 178 2.09 22.20 -8.82
CA ASP A 178 2.84 21.03 -8.34
C ASP A 178 4.06 21.47 -7.50
N ARG A 179 4.06 22.73 -7.00
CA ARG A 179 5.18 23.29 -6.22
C ARG A 179 5.08 22.93 -4.74
N ASP A 180 6.24 22.68 -4.15
CA ASP A 180 6.43 22.37 -2.73
C ASP A 180 6.29 23.61 -1.79
N GLY A 181 5.68 24.72 -2.22
CA GLY A 181 5.65 26.01 -1.48
C GLY A 181 4.26 26.37 -0.91
N GLU A 182 4.18 27.36 -0.01
CA GLU A 182 3.01 27.79 0.80
C GLU A 182 1.65 28.00 0.08
N ARG A 183 1.63 27.97 -1.25
CA ARG A 183 0.42 27.87 -2.07
C ARG A 183 0.27 26.45 -2.61
N ILE A 184 0.26 25.48 -1.72
CA ILE A 184 -0.01 24.09 -2.07
C ILE A 184 -1.46 24.04 -2.53
N GLU A 185 -1.68 24.11 -3.84
CA GLU A 185 -2.97 23.75 -4.41
C GLU A 185 -3.05 22.23 -4.54
N ASP A 186 -4.30 21.77 -4.51
CA ASP A 186 -4.80 20.45 -4.15
C ASP A 186 -4.34 19.24 -4.97
N ILE A 187 -3.34 19.35 -5.86
CA ILE A 187 -3.13 18.41 -6.97
C ILE A 187 -1.82 17.62 -6.82
N LEU A 188 -1.93 16.29 -6.87
CA LEU A 188 -0.81 15.35 -6.92
C LEU A 188 -0.91 14.48 -8.18
N VAL A 189 0.17 14.43 -8.97
CA VAL A 189 0.25 13.59 -10.17
C VAL A 189 1.05 12.33 -9.89
N LEU A 190 0.44 11.17 -10.12
CA LEU A 190 0.99 9.85 -9.89
C LEU A 190 1.07 9.04 -11.18
N ALA A 191 2.02 8.11 -11.19
CA ALA A 191 2.23 7.17 -12.28
C ALA A 191 0.99 6.30 -12.46
N HIS A 192 0.57 6.15 -13.72
CA HIS A 192 -0.36 5.10 -14.06
C HIS A 192 0.40 3.79 -14.24
N LEU A 193 -0.01 2.77 -13.51
CA LEU A 193 0.48 1.41 -13.70
C LEU A 193 -0.28 0.81 -14.89
N SER A 194 0.18 1.08 -16.12
CA SER A 194 -0.33 0.40 -17.30
C SER A 194 0.70 0.28 -18.42
N HIS A 195 1.37 -0.85 -18.47
CA HIS A 195 1.88 -1.47 -19.69
C HIS A 195 0.96 -2.60 -20.17
N TYR A 196 -0.36 -2.38 -20.08
CA TYR A 196 -1.38 -3.30 -20.55
C TYR A 196 -2.30 -2.61 -21.56
N LYS A 197 -1.73 -2.26 -22.72
CA LYS A 197 -2.22 -1.17 -23.59
C LYS A 197 -3.22 -1.56 -24.70
N GLN A 198 -3.93 -2.68 -24.66
CA GLN A 198 -4.93 -2.93 -25.72
C GLN A 198 -6.14 -3.82 -25.41
N GLU A 199 -6.06 -4.78 -24.48
CA GLU A 199 -7.15 -5.77 -24.33
C GLU A 199 -7.97 -5.68 -23.03
N LEU A 200 -7.53 -4.90 -22.04
CA LEU A 200 -8.29 -4.70 -20.79
C LEU A 200 -9.18 -3.45 -20.78
N ASN A 201 -9.23 -2.71 -21.89
CA ASN A 201 -10.11 -1.55 -22.04
C ASN A 201 -11.60 -1.91 -21.88
N ASP A 202 -11.98 -3.17 -22.06
CA ASP A 202 -13.40 -3.58 -22.02
C ASP A 202 -13.84 -4.23 -20.70
N ILE A 203 -12.93 -4.70 -19.84
CA ILE A 203 -13.34 -5.52 -18.67
C ILE A 203 -12.64 -5.16 -17.35
N VAL A 204 -11.41 -4.66 -17.32
CA VAL A 204 -10.70 -4.48 -16.02
C VAL A 204 -9.70 -3.32 -16.04
N GLY A 205 -10.21 -2.10 -16.00
CA GLY A 205 -9.35 -0.94 -15.71
C GLY A 205 -9.01 -0.88 -14.22
N ARG A 206 -7.76 -1.18 -13.86
CA ARG A 206 -7.16 -1.15 -12.50
C ARG A 206 -7.86 -2.04 -11.50
N VAL A 207 -7.09 -2.95 -10.92
CA VAL A 207 -7.55 -3.74 -9.79
C VAL A 207 -6.65 -3.33 -8.63
N PRO A 208 -7.09 -2.39 -7.77
CA PRO A 208 -6.60 -2.40 -6.39
C PRO A 208 -6.65 -3.85 -5.90
N LEU A 209 -5.76 -4.27 -5.02
CA LEU A 209 -5.70 -5.64 -4.51
C LEU A 209 -7.09 -6.16 -4.12
N MET A 210 -7.96 -5.29 -3.59
CA MET A 210 -9.39 -5.48 -3.38
C MET A 210 -10.14 -6.22 -4.51
N GLY A 211 -9.92 -5.89 -5.78
CA GLY A 211 -10.62 -6.56 -6.87
C GLY A 211 -10.05 -7.94 -7.20
N LEU A 212 -8.78 -8.21 -6.92
CA LEU A 212 -8.23 -9.58 -6.92
C LEU A 212 -8.82 -10.37 -5.75
N LEU A 213 -8.82 -9.78 -4.55
CA LEU A 213 -9.45 -10.35 -3.36
C LEU A 213 -10.94 -10.65 -3.58
N ARG A 214 -11.64 -9.84 -4.38
CA ARG A 214 -13.01 -10.13 -4.83
C ARG A 214 -13.10 -11.43 -5.59
N LYS A 215 -12.24 -11.64 -6.57
CA LYS A 215 -12.21 -12.87 -7.35
C LYS A 215 -11.80 -14.07 -6.48
N ILE A 216 -10.83 -13.89 -5.58
CA ILE A 216 -10.44 -14.92 -4.60
C ILE A 216 -11.63 -15.29 -3.71
N SER A 217 -12.35 -14.32 -3.16
CA SER A 217 -13.50 -14.59 -2.28
C SER A 217 -14.66 -15.27 -3.01
N GLN A 218 -14.93 -14.87 -4.27
CA GLN A 218 -16.02 -15.40 -5.08
C GLN A 218 -15.74 -16.80 -5.62
N GLN A 219 -14.52 -17.03 -6.13
CA GLN A 219 -14.14 -18.29 -6.77
C GLN A 219 -13.53 -19.29 -5.79
N ARG A 220 -13.09 -18.81 -4.61
CA ARG A 220 -12.34 -19.58 -3.60
C ARG A 220 -11.19 -20.42 -4.19
N PRO A 221 -10.36 -19.82 -5.05
CA PRO A 221 -9.24 -20.52 -5.67
C PRO A 221 -8.15 -20.78 -4.63
N TYR A 222 -7.30 -21.77 -4.90
CA TYR A 222 -6.01 -21.90 -4.21
C TYR A 222 -4.94 -21.25 -5.06
N LEU A 223 -4.37 -20.16 -4.55
CA LEU A 223 -3.26 -19.50 -5.22
C LEU A 223 -2.01 -20.38 -5.17
N LYS A 224 -1.16 -20.20 -6.17
CA LYS A 224 0.19 -20.78 -6.19
C LYS A 224 1.06 -20.19 -5.09
N ASP A 225 1.83 -21.02 -4.41
CA ASP A 225 2.73 -20.58 -3.33
C ASP A 225 3.85 -19.68 -3.89
N SER A 226 4.38 -19.99 -5.08
CA SER A 226 5.38 -19.16 -5.79
C SER A 226 4.89 -17.73 -6.03
N GLU A 227 3.63 -17.56 -6.40
CA GLU A 227 3.05 -16.24 -6.64
C GLU A 227 2.75 -15.49 -5.34
N LEU A 228 2.29 -16.20 -4.30
CA LEU A 228 2.11 -15.63 -2.97
C LEU A 228 3.44 -15.14 -2.37
N TRP A 229 4.52 -15.90 -2.51
CA TRP A 229 5.86 -15.46 -2.07
C TRP A 229 6.33 -14.22 -2.81
N ASN A 230 6.08 -14.13 -4.12
CA ASN A 230 6.43 -12.94 -4.90
C ASN A 230 5.62 -11.70 -4.50
N VAL A 231 4.32 -11.85 -4.26
CA VAL A 231 3.48 -10.76 -3.74
C VAL A 231 3.94 -10.34 -2.35
N PHE A 232 4.30 -11.30 -1.49
CA PHE A 232 4.83 -11.02 -0.17
C PHE A 232 6.14 -10.24 -0.25
N LEU A 233 7.07 -10.65 -1.12
CA LEU A 233 8.31 -9.92 -1.37
C LEU A 233 8.01 -8.48 -1.84
N CYS A 234 7.11 -8.27 -2.80
CA CYS A 234 6.73 -6.93 -3.26
C CYS A 234 6.22 -6.04 -2.10
N LEU A 235 5.31 -6.56 -1.28
CA LEU A 235 4.75 -5.84 -0.14
C LEU A 235 5.80 -5.54 0.93
N PHE A 236 6.72 -6.48 1.17
CA PHE A 236 7.85 -6.29 2.07
C PHE A 236 8.84 -5.25 1.52
N ARG A 237 9.13 -5.24 0.21
CA ARG A 237 9.95 -4.21 -0.44
C ARG A 237 9.36 -2.82 -0.26
N ALA A 238 8.03 -2.67 -0.33
CA ALA A 238 7.37 -1.41 0.02
C ALA A 238 7.60 -1.01 1.50
N CYS A 239 7.62 -1.97 2.43
CA CYS A 239 7.99 -1.71 3.83
C CYS A 239 9.44 -1.26 3.97
N VAL A 240 10.38 -1.88 3.25
CA VAL A 240 11.79 -1.46 3.21
C VAL A 240 11.89 -0.04 2.65
N GLY A 241 11.15 0.26 1.58
CA GLY A 241 11.06 1.59 1.00
C GLY A 241 10.69 2.66 2.03
N LEU A 242 9.63 2.39 2.80
CA LEU A 242 9.14 3.26 3.87
C LEU A 242 10.08 3.31 5.09
N ALA A 243 10.77 2.21 5.42
CA ALA A 243 11.73 2.16 6.53
C ALA A 243 12.98 2.99 6.27
N TYR A 244 13.36 3.17 5.00
CA TYR A 244 14.56 3.88 4.57
C TYR A 244 14.26 4.95 3.52
N PRO A 245 13.58 6.05 3.89
CA PRO A 245 13.30 7.15 2.97
C PRO A 245 14.58 7.79 2.41
N ASP A 246 14.45 8.47 1.26
CA ASP A 246 15.49 9.19 0.52
C ASP A 246 16.60 8.31 -0.12
N ARG A 247 16.44 6.98 -0.18
CA ARG A 247 17.50 6.09 -0.70
C ARG A 247 17.36 5.67 -2.15
N TRP A 248 16.17 5.78 -2.73
CA TRP A 248 15.83 5.10 -3.99
C TRP A 248 15.96 6.01 -5.20
N ALA A 249 16.17 7.32 -4.99
CA ALA A 249 16.44 8.25 -6.07
C ALA A 249 17.88 8.03 -6.59
N PRO A 250 18.12 8.07 -7.90
CA PRO A 250 19.48 8.04 -8.43
C PRO A 250 20.32 9.17 -7.85
N GLN A 251 21.62 8.94 -7.69
CA GLN A 251 22.53 9.98 -7.22
C GLN A 251 22.47 11.21 -8.13
N GLY A 252 22.24 12.38 -7.54
CA GLY A 252 22.11 13.65 -8.27
C GLY A 252 20.76 13.86 -8.95
N TYR A 253 19.76 13.00 -8.71
CA TYR A 253 18.41 13.23 -9.17
C TYR A 253 17.85 14.53 -8.59
N VAL A 254 17.31 15.38 -9.47
CA VAL A 254 16.66 16.64 -9.10
C VAL A 254 15.16 16.53 -9.39
N PRO A 255 14.29 16.60 -8.36
CA PRO A 255 12.85 16.66 -8.54
C PRO A 255 12.44 17.73 -9.57
N GLY A 256 11.53 17.37 -10.48
CA GLY A 256 11.05 18.28 -11.52
C GLY A 256 11.79 18.24 -12.86
N GLN A 257 12.98 17.63 -12.93
CA GLN A 257 13.71 17.46 -14.21
C GLN A 257 13.26 16.23 -15.02
N GLY A 258 12.37 15.41 -14.46
CA GLY A 258 11.85 14.20 -15.09
C GLY A 258 11.46 13.15 -14.06
N ASP A 259 10.97 12.01 -14.53
CA ASP A 259 10.67 10.87 -13.66
C ASP A 259 11.95 10.11 -13.32
N ALA A 260 12.12 9.71 -12.07
CA ALA A 260 13.23 8.84 -11.68
C ALA A 260 12.99 7.41 -12.19
N PRO A 261 14.02 6.68 -12.63
CA PRO A 261 13.92 5.24 -12.86
C PRO A 261 13.61 4.52 -11.53
N ASP A 262 12.77 3.49 -11.61
CA ASP A 262 12.47 2.61 -10.49
C ASP A 262 13.73 1.81 -10.09
N GLN A 263 13.97 1.70 -8.79
CA GLN A 263 15.00 0.90 -8.13
C GLN A 263 14.35 -0.03 -7.11
N GLU A 264 14.86 -1.26 -7.03
CA GLU A 264 14.37 -2.23 -6.06
C GLU A 264 14.92 -1.94 -4.65
N GLU A 265 14.06 -2.09 -3.65
CA GLU A 265 14.30 -1.66 -2.28
C GLU A 265 14.97 -2.76 -1.45
N PHE A 266 16.30 -2.78 -1.38
CA PHE A 266 17.04 -3.68 -0.50
C PHE A 266 17.30 -3.09 0.89
N VAL A 267 17.31 -3.93 1.93
CA VAL A 267 17.65 -3.47 3.28
C VAL A 267 19.09 -2.95 3.26
N PRO A 268 19.31 -1.64 3.47
CA PRO A 268 20.65 -1.10 3.48
C PRO A 268 21.39 -1.61 4.72
N VAL A 269 22.63 -2.05 4.50
CA VAL A 269 23.50 -2.56 5.56
C VAL A 269 24.74 -1.69 5.71
N ASP A 270 25.32 -1.67 6.91
CA ASP A 270 26.62 -1.07 7.18
C ASP A 270 27.78 -1.97 6.71
N ALA A 271 29.02 -1.51 6.93
CA ALA A 271 30.23 -2.27 6.58
C ALA A 271 30.38 -3.61 7.32
N THR A 272 29.60 -3.84 8.38
CA THR A 272 29.57 -5.10 9.15
C THR A 272 28.44 -6.03 8.72
N GLY A 273 27.63 -5.61 7.74
CA GLY A 273 26.46 -6.37 7.29
C GLY A 273 25.24 -6.23 8.19
N ARG A 274 25.22 -5.27 9.13
CA ARG A 274 24.04 -5.00 9.97
C ARG A 274 23.12 -4.02 9.27
N ALA A 275 21.81 -4.24 9.38
CA ALA A 275 20.82 -3.30 8.88
C ALA A 275 21.03 -1.91 9.48
N LEU A 276 20.92 -0.88 8.65
CA LEU A 276 20.96 0.50 9.14
C LEU A 276 19.74 0.81 10.03
N PRO A 277 19.85 1.78 10.95
CA PRO A 277 18.73 2.19 11.81
C PRO A 277 17.52 2.68 11.00
N THR A 278 16.32 2.38 11.51
CA THR A 278 15.03 2.77 10.91
C THR A 278 14.38 3.97 11.62
N ASP A 279 15.14 4.71 12.44
CA ASP A 279 14.64 5.82 13.27
C ASP A 279 13.99 6.94 12.45
N LEU A 280 14.37 7.06 11.18
CA LEU A 280 13.83 8.05 10.24
C LEU A 280 12.69 7.51 9.37
N GLY A 281 12.28 6.26 9.60
CA GLY A 281 11.28 5.55 8.82
C GLY A 281 9.89 6.17 8.87
N ILE A 282 9.10 5.82 7.85
CA ILE A 282 7.73 6.25 7.65
C ILE A 282 6.80 5.08 7.97
N ILE A 283 5.75 5.35 8.75
CA ILE A 283 4.69 4.40 9.05
C ILE A 283 3.47 4.79 8.23
N ASN A 284 2.96 3.88 7.41
CA ASN A 284 1.87 4.18 6.49
C ASN A 284 0.52 4.32 7.20
N PHE A 285 0.27 3.49 8.23
CA PHE A 285 -0.99 3.37 8.98
C PHE A 285 -2.24 2.97 8.17
N ASP A 286 -2.21 2.94 6.84
CA ASP A 286 -3.37 2.60 6.01
C ASP A 286 -3.00 1.70 4.81
N MET A 287 -2.06 0.79 5.01
CA MET A 287 -1.66 -0.21 4.04
C MET A 287 -2.73 -1.32 4.01
N ASN A 288 -3.75 -1.07 3.22
CA ASN A 288 -4.90 -1.95 3.06
C ASN A 288 -5.10 -2.34 1.58
N ASP A 289 -6.07 -3.21 1.33
CA ASP A 289 -6.33 -3.78 0.00
C ASP A 289 -6.86 -2.79 -1.03
N ARG A 290 -7.28 -1.59 -0.62
CA ARG A 290 -7.67 -0.49 -1.52
C ARG A 290 -6.49 0.39 -1.90
N ASN A 291 -5.49 0.46 -1.03
CA ASN A 291 -4.30 1.29 -1.21
C ASN A 291 -3.11 0.51 -1.79
N VAL A 292 -3.27 -0.80 -1.97
CA VAL A 292 -2.32 -1.64 -2.70
C VAL A 292 -2.80 -1.84 -4.13
N MET A 293 -1.94 -1.55 -5.09
CA MET A 293 -2.21 -1.63 -6.51
C MET A 293 -1.50 -2.82 -7.13
N ILE A 294 -2.20 -3.54 -8.01
CA ILE A 294 -1.57 -4.55 -8.87
C ILE A 294 -1.00 -3.83 -10.07
N GLY A 295 0.32 -3.81 -10.17
CA GLY A 295 1.06 -3.20 -11.26
C GLY A 295 1.26 -4.14 -12.44
N ASP A 296 2.23 -3.78 -13.28
CA ASP A 296 2.47 -4.49 -14.53
C ASP A 296 3.08 -5.88 -14.30
N PHE A 297 2.70 -6.81 -15.17
CA PHE A 297 3.47 -8.02 -15.38
C PHE A 297 4.76 -7.62 -16.08
N SER A 298 5.87 -8.08 -15.55
CA SER A 298 7.16 -7.75 -16.10
C SER A 298 7.39 -8.44 -17.45
N ASN A 299 6.97 -7.79 -18.54
CA ASN A 299 7.43 -8.16 -19.89
C ASN A 299 8.70 -7.39 -20.27
N THR A 300 9.11 -6.40 -19.48
CA THR A 300 10.23 -5.50 -19.74
C THR A 300 11.46 -5.76 -18.88
N ILE A 301 11.34 -6.55 -17.80
CA ILE A 301 12.52 -7.00 -17.07
C ILE A 301 13.10 -8.23 -17.78
N PRO A 302 14.44 -8.40 -17.83
CA PRO A 302 15.06 -9.59 -18.38
C PRO A 302 14.38 -10.89 -17.93
N PRO A 303 14.33 -11.93 -18.80
CA PRO A 303 13.67 -13.21 -18.50
C PRO A 303 14.11 -13.84 -17.17
N GLU A 304 15.30 -13.51 -16.68
CA GLU A 304 15.84 -13.96 -15.39
C GLU A 304 15.22 -13.29 -14.15
N HIS A 305 14.34 -12.29 -14.26
CA HIS A 305 13.79 -11.63 -13.07
C HIS A 305 12.64 -12.41 -12.43
N PRO A 306 12.62 -12.56 -11.09
CA PRO A 306 11.66 -13.40 -10.36
C PRO A 306 10.16 -13.11 -10.55
N HIS A 307 9.80 -11.97 -11.17
CA HIS A 307 8.41 -11.51 -11.33
C HIS A 307 7.78 -11.90 -12.67
N ASN A 308 8.43 -12.71 -13.50
CA ASN A 308 7.74 -13.36 -14.61
C ASN A 308 7.25 -14.74 -14.13
N PRO A 309 5.95 -14.96 -13.77
CA PRO A 309 4.74 -14.31 -14.29
C PRO A 309 3.86 -13.56 -13.26
N VAL A 310 4.42 -13.02 -12.17
CA VAL A 310 3.66 -12.39 -11.07
C VAL A 310 3.63 -10.87 -11.23
N PRO A 311 2.46 -10.20 -11.13
CA PRO A 311 2.44 -8.74 -11.26
C PRO A 311 3.17 -8.09 -10.09
N VAL A 312 3.90 -7.01 -10.36
CA VAL A 312 4.54 -6.21 -9.31
C VAL A 312 3.45 -5.52 -8.51
N VAL A 313 3.44 -5.70 -7.19
CA VAL A 313 2.47 -5.05 -6.31
C VAL A 313 3.08 -3.77 -5.74
N LYS A 314 2.34 -2.66 -5.80
CA LYS A 314 2.80 -1.35 -5.30
C LYS A 314 1.88 -0.78 -4.23
N VAL A 315 2.43 -0.21 -3.17
CA VAL A 315 1.67 0.54 -2.16
C VAL A 315 1.50 1.98 -2.64
N GLY A 316 0.26 2.47 -2.61
CA GLY A 316 -0.11 3.85 -2.86
C GLY A 316 -0.78 4.48 -1.64
N ASP A 317 -1.35 5.67 -1.86
CA ASP A 317 -2.01 6.51 -0.85
C ASP A 317 -1.17 6.74 0.41
N LEU A 318 -0.34 7.78 0.36
CA LEU A 318 0.52 8.16 1.47
C LEU A 318 -0.08 9.33 2.29
N GLY A 319 -1.38 9.59 2.18
CA GLY A 319 -2.04 10.74 2.81
C GLY A 319 -2.12 10.69 4.34
N VAL A 320 -2.01 9.51 4.94
CA VAL A 320 -2.09 9.33 6.39
C VAL A 320 -0.80 8.82 7.01
N VAL A 321 0.32 8.84 6.27
CA VAL A 321 1.60 8.38 6.83
C VAL A 321 2.10 9.31 7.92
N SER A 322 2.94 8.77 8.81
CA SER A 322 3.62 9.58 9.83
C SER A 322 5.07 9.14 9.94
N ARG A 323 5.95 10.10 10.23
CA ARG A 323 7.33 9.84 10.62
C ARG A 323 7.37 9.68 12.14
N PHE A 324 7.77 8.51 12.62
CA PHE A 324 7.88 8.26 14.06
C PHE A 324 9.33 8.36 14.52
N LEU A 325 9.81 9.60 14.60
CA LEU A 325 11.14 9.94 15.08
C LEU A 325 11.32 9.53 16.56
N PRO A 326 12.56 9.37 17.04
CA PRO A 326 12.84 9.03 18.44
C PRO A 326 12.12 9.93 19.46
N GLU A 327 11.97 11.22 19.17
CA GLU A 327 11.22 12.18 19.99
C GLU A 327 9.72 11.88 20.02
N HIS A 328 9.11 11.50 18.89
CA HIS A 328 7.69 11.15 18.81
C HIS A 328 7.37 9.86 19.59
N ARG A 329 8.32 8.92 19.63
CA ARG A 329 8.21 7.68 20.43
C ARG A 329 8.20 7.96 21.93
N ASN A 330 8.71 9.11 22.34
CA ASN A 330 8.71 9.58 23.73
C ASN A 330 7.65 10.66 23.99
N ASP A 331 6.76 10.93 23.03
CA ASP A 331 5.65 11.87 23.14
C ASP A 331 4.32 11.12 23.22
N PHE A 332 3.60 11.35 24.31
CA PHE A 332 2.32 10.70 24.57
C PHE A 332 1.27 11.09 23.54
N THR A 333 1.23 12.37 23.17
CA THR A 333 0.28 12.89 22.21
C THR A 333 0.53 12.29 20.84
N ALA A 334 1.79 12.23 20.39
CA ALA A 334 2.15 11.60 19.14
C ALA A 334 1.74 10.11 19.10
N CYS A 335 1.99 9.36 20.18
CA CYS A 335 1.58 7.97 20.31
C CYS A 335 0.05 7.80 20.26
N VAL A 336 -0.72 8.64 20.96
CA VAL A 336 -2.18 8.63 20.90
C VAL A 336 -2.69 8.98 19.49
N MET A 337 -2.02 9.90 18.80
CA MET A 337 -2.34 10.23 17.40
C MET A 337 -2.02 9.06 16.45
N GLY A 338 -0.95 8.30 16.70
CA GLY A 338 -0.68 7.05 15.98
C GLY A 338 -1.76 6.00 16.19
N ARG A 339 -2.29 5.88 17.41
CA ARG A 339 -3.38 4.94 17.75
C ARG A 339 -4.61 5.11 16.87
N ILE A 340 -5.03 6.35 16.59
CA ILE A 340 -6.26 6.64 15.83
C ILE A 340 -6.07 6.77 14.33
N ARG A 341 -4.84 6.67 13.86
CA ARG A 341 -4.49 6.95 12.46
C ARG A 341 -4.85 5.77 11.56
N GLY A 342 -5.25 6.10 10.34
CA GLY A 342 -5.58 5.13 9.30
C GLY A 342 -6.92 4.41 9.51
N ASN A 343 -7.09 3.31 8.80
CA ASN A 343 -8.31 2.51 8.83
C ASN A 343 -8.29 1.53 10.01
N MET A 344 -9.22 1.69 10.95
CA MET A 344 -9.35 0.85 12.15
C MET A 344 -9.36 -0.66 11.89
N TRP A 345 -9.84 -1.09 10.71
CA TRP A 345 -9.87 -2.50 10.32
C TRP A 345 -8.49 -3.09 10.03
N CYS A 346 -7.50 -2.22 9.84
CA CYS A 346 -6.12 -2.54 9.49
C CYS A 346 -5.15 -2.20 10.62
N ASN A 347 -5.68 -1.76 11.78
CA ASN A 347 -4.88 -1.39 12.92
C ASN A 347 -3.96 -2.54 13.35
N SER A 348 -2.76 -2.17 13.78
CA SER A 348 -1.79 -3.06 14.42
C SER A 348 -2.07 -3.19 15.92
N PRO A 349 -1.60 -4.25 16.60
CA PRO A 349 -1.72 -4.39 18.06
C PRO A 349 -1.32 -3.11 18.79
N GLU A 350 -0.26 -2.46 18.34
CA GLU A 350 0.24 -1.17 18.83
C GLU A 350 -0.84 -0.07 18.88
N GLN A 351 -1.93 -0.19 18.12
CA GLN A 351 -3.07 0.73 18.08
C GLN A 351 -4.32 0.23 18.83
N PHE A 352 -4.52 -1.08 19.00
CA PHE A 352 -5.79 -1.63 19.48
C PHE A 352 -5.70 -2.48 20.76
N THR A 353 -4.51 -2.73 21.33
CA THR A 353 -4.41 -3.53 22.56
C THR A 353 -5.23 -2.94 23.70
N ASP A 354 -5.71 -3.83 24.58
CA ASP A 354 -6.47 -3.45 25.77
C ASP A 354 -5.67 -2.52 26.70
N THR A 355 -4.33 -2.52 26.65
CA THR A 355 -3.49 -1.62 27.44
C THR A 355 -3.88 -0.16 27.24
N TRP A 356 -4.26 0.24 26.02
CA TRP A 356 -4.70 1.60 25.74
C TRP A 356 -5.90 2.08 26.57
N LYS A 357 -6.63 1.17 27.23
CA LYS A 357 -7.71 1.50 28.19
C LYS A 357 -7.20 1.97 29.54
N ASN A 358 -5.94 1.69 29.85
CA ASN A 358 -5.31 2.00 31.13
C ASN A 358 -4.12 2.99 30.98
N VAL A 359 -3.73 3.34 29.75
CA VAL A 359 -2.68 4.33 29.51
C VAL A 359 -3.23 5.75 29.65
N ASP A 360 -2.60 6.57 30.48
CA ASP A 360 -2.91 7.98 30.71
C ASP A 360 -1.70 8.92 30.61
N SER A 361 -0.51 8.35 30.37
CA SER A 361 0.79 9.04 30.49
C SER A 361 1.87 8.31 29.70
N MET A 362 3.02 8.98 29.48
CA MET A 362 4.19 8.30 28.90
C MET A 362 4.76 7.20 29.79
N GLU A 363 4.69 7.34 31.11
CA GLU A 363 5.22 6.32 32.03
C GLU A 363 4.47 4.99 31.89
N SER A 364 3.12 5.05 31.84
CA SER A 364 2.30 3.86 31.60
C SER A 364 2.52 3.25 30.23
N LEU A 365 2.70 4.07 29.18
CA LEU A 365 3.00 3.59 27.82
C LEU A 365 4.42 3.01 27.69
N ALA A 366 5.39 3.57 28.43
CA ALA A 366 6.77 3.09 28.43
C ALA A 366 6.88 1.68 29.03
N ALA A 367 6.05 1.37 30.04
CA ALA A 367 6.01 0.09 30.72
C ALA A 367 5.38 -1.06 29.91
N ASP A 368 4.57 -0.74 28.90
CA ASP A 368 3.97 -1.75 28.00
C ASP A 368 4.95 -2.12 26.87
N ASP A 369 4.89 -3.35 26.35
CA ASP A 369 5.76 -3.84 25.28
C ASP A 369 5.09 -3.85 23.89
N VAL A 370 3.84 -3.38 23.77
CA VAL A 370 3.04 -3.37 22.54
C VAL A 370 2.44 -1.99 22.23
N ALA A 371 1.63 -1.44 23.13
CA ALA A 371 0.89 -0.21 22.93
C ALA A 371 1.86 0.94 22.60
N GLY A 372 1.57 1.67 21.52
CA GLY A 372 2.35 2.83 21.10
C GLY A 372 3.77 2.53 20.61
N LYS A 373 4.19 1.26 20.55
CA LYS A 373 5.52 0.86 20.06
C LYS A 373 5.57 0.86 18.53
N PHE A 374 5.29 2.01 17.94
CA PHE A 374 5.25 2.18 16.48
C PHE A 374 6.65 2.23 15.87
N ASP A 375 6.86 1.48 14.78
CA ASP A 375 8.05 1.53 13.92
C ASP A 375 7.72 0.88 12.57
N TRP A 376 8.72 0.60 11.73
CA TRP A 376 8.58 -0.10 10.46
C TRP A 376 7.80 -1.42 10.58
N TRP A 377 7.89 -2.11 11.72
CA TRP A 377 7.17 -3.36 11.95
C TRP A 377 5.64 -3.17 12.00
N SER A 378 5.14 -1.95 12.21
CA SER A 378 3.70 -1.65 12.12
C SER A 378 3.23 -1.65 10.65
N ASN A 379 4.12 -1.36 9.69
CA ASN A 379 3.87 -1.62 8.27
C ASN A 379 3.92 -3.13 7.98
N LEU A 380 4.92 -3.84 8.54
CA LEU A 380 5.05 -5.29 8.39
C LEU A 380 3.80 -6.04 8.86
N TRP A 381 3.20 -5.60 9.96
CA TRP A 381 1.92 -6.12 10.44
C TRP A 381 0.83 -6.04 9.36
N GLN A 382 0.70 -4.88 8.72
CA GLN A 382 -0.30 -4.65 7.67
C GLN A 382 -0.03 -5.51 6.44
N VAL A 383 1.23 -5.74 6.08
CA VAL A 383 1.63 -6.71 5.05
C VAL A 383 1.20 -8.12 5.44
N GLY A 384 1.52 -8.57 6.66
CA GLY A 384 1.12 -9.89 7.16
C GLY A 384 -0.39 -10.07 7.11
N ARG A 385 -1.16 -9.03 7.43
CA ARG A 385 -2.63 -9.01 7.33
C ARG A 385 -3.10 -9.20 5.90
N LEU A 386 -2.55 -8.46 4.94
CA LEU A 386 -2.89 -8.61 3.52
C LEU A 386 -2.58 -10.03 3.01
N MET A 387 -1.42 -10.57 3.38
CA MET A 387 -1.05 -11.94 3.03
C MET A 387 -2.00 -12.98 3.64
N ALA A 388 -2.39 -12.81 4.89
CA ALA A 388 -3.39 -13.69 5.53
C ALA A 388 -4.74 -13.62 4.81
N ILE A 389 -5.19 -12.43 4.39
CA ILE A 389 -6.43 -12.27 3.61
C ILE A 389 -6.32 -12.97 2.25
N MET A 390 -5.18 -12.88 1.57
CA MET A 390 -4.95 -13.56 0.29
C MET A 390 -4.95 -15.10 0.43
N ILE A 391 -4.32 -15.63 1.47
CA ILE A 391 -4.26 -17.08 1.73
C ILE A 391 -5.65 -17.63 2.10
N THR A 392 -6.38 -16.90 2.95
CA THR A 392 -7.64 -17.39 3.52
C THR A 392 -8.87 -17.04 2.69
N GLY A 393 -8.81 -15.98 1.87
CA GLY A 393 -9.98 -15.40 1.21
C GLY A 393 -10.99 -14.78 2.19
N MET A 394 -10.57 -14.47 3.42
CA MET A 394 -11.42 -13.97 4.52
C MET A 394 -10.83 -12.70 5.14
N GLN A 395 -11.69 -11.87 5.76
CA GLN A 395 -11.22 -10.80 6.63
C GLN A 395 -10.56 -11.40 7.89
N PRO A 396 -9.69 -10.62 8.57
CA PRO A 396 -9.22 -10.98 9.91
C PRO A 396 -10.37 -11.18 10.90
N ASP A 397 -10.09 -11.89 11.98
CA ASP A 397 -11.03 -12.12 13.08
C ASP A 397 -11.52 -10.78 13.66
N VAL A 398 -12.82 -10.70 13.97
CA VAL A 398 -13.44 -9.53 14.61
C VAL A 398 -14.22 -10.01 15.85
N PRO A 399 -13.81 -9.62 17.08
CA PRO A 399 -12.58 -8.90 17.40
C PRO A 399 -11.31 -9.72 17.08
N PRO A 400 -10.15 -9.07 16.89
CA PRO A 400 -8.89 -9.77 16.64
C PRO A 400 -8.58 -10.79 17.75
N SER A 401 -8.41 -12.06 17.38
CA SER A 401 -8.09 -13.15 18.30
C SER A 401 -6.61 -13.50 18.21
N CYS A 402 -5.92 -13.46 19.35
CA CYS A 402 -4.51 -13.83 19.43
C CYS A 402 -4.35 -15.25 19.98
N ARG A 403 -3.51 -16.07 19.36
CA ARG A 403 -3.23 -17.44 19.79
C ARG A 403 -1.74 -17.70 19.87
N ARG A 404 -1.35 -18.56 20.81
CA ARG A 404 0.03 -19.01 20.94
C ARG A 404 0.27 -20.19 19.99
N CYS A 405 1.19 -20.06 19.05
CA CYS A 405 1.51 -21.14 18.09
C CYS A 405 3.02 -21.24 17.82
N PRO A 406 3.50 -22.42 17.38
CA PRO A 406 4.88 -22.58 16.92
C PRO A 406 5.04 -21.94 15.54
N ILE A 407 6.08 -21.13 15.38
CA ILE A 407 6.47 -20.53 14.10
C ILE A 407 7.75 -21.20 13.62
N ILE A 408 7.72 -21.72 12.40
CA ILE A 408 8.87 -22.28 11.71
C ILE A 408 9.71 -21.14 11.13
N LYS A 409 11.00 -21.11 11.47
CA LYS A 409 11.99 -20.19 10.90
C LYS A 409 12.71 -20.83 9.71
N LEU A 410 13.50 -20.02 8.99
CA LEU A 410 14.24 -20.47 7.81
C LEU A 410 15.22 -21.62 8.11
N ASP A 411 15.83 -21.61 9.29
CA ASP A 411 16.75 -22.65 9.77
C ASP A 411 16.04 -23.94 10.26
N GLY A 412 14.71 -24.00 10.13
CA GLY A 412 13.87 -25.09 10.60
C GLY A 412 13.59 -25.07 12.10
N THR A 413 14.16 -24.12 12.86
CA THR A 413 13.85 -23.97 14.28
C THR A 413 12.43 -23.45 14.47
N THR A 414 11.84 -23.79 15.63
CA THR A 414 10.50 -23.35 15.99
C THR A 414 10.53 -22.39 17.17
N GLN A 415 9.81 -21.28 17.08
CA GLN A 415 9.62 -20.34 18.18
C GLN A 415 8.13 -20.24 18.55
N MET A 416 7.80 -20.38 19.83
CA MET A 416 6.43 -20.15 20.30
C MET A 416 6.17 -18.66 20.47
N ILE A 417 5.24 -18.09 19.70
CA ILE A 417 4.84 -16.68 19.80
C ILE A 417 3.33 -16.55 19.95
N TRP A 418 2.88 -15.38 20.41
CA TRP A 418 1.48 -14.95 20.31
C TRP A 418 1.28 -14.24 18.96
N THR A 419 0.34 -14.74 18.15
CA THR A 419 0.04 -14.19 16.83
C THR A 419 -1.45 -14.19 16.55
N TYR A 420 -1.89 -13.23 15.74
CA TYR A 420 -3.28 -13.13 15.28
C TYR A 420 -3.55 -13.94 14.00
N ALA A 421 -2.51 -14.60 13.46
CA ALA A 421 -2.63 -15.53 12.36
C ALA A 421 -2.31 -16.98 12.74
N GLY A 422 -2.43 -17.35 14.02
CA GLY A 422 -2.13 -18.71 14.48
C GLY A 422 -3.00 -19.80 13.83
N HIS A 423 -4.16 -19.44 13.29
CA HIS A 423 -5.01 -20.34 12.49
C HIS A 423 -4.35 -20.78 11.17
N LEU A 424 -3.45 -19.97 10.59
CA LEU A 424 -2.74 -20.34 9.37
C LEU A 424 -1.82 -21.53 9.60
N VAL A 425 -1.29 -21.70 10.82
CA VAL A 425 -0.42 -22.82 11.18
C VAL A 425 -1.22 -24.13 11.41
N GLY A 426 -2.54 -24.05 11.46
CA GLY A 426 -3.43 -25.20 11.61
C GLY A 426 -3.69 -25.97 10.30
N PRO A 427 -4.41 -27.10 10.40
CA PRO A 427 -4.61 -28.02 9.28
C PRO A 427 -5.50 -27.47 8.16
N ASP A 428 -6.34 -26.48 8.44
CA ASP A 428 -7.27 -25.88 7.47
C ASP A 428 -6.56 -25.25 6.25
N TYR A 429 -5.27 -24.95 6.41
CA TYR A 429 -4.44 -24.32 5.39
C TYR A 429 -3.22 -25.17 5.01
N ASP A 430 -3.15 -26.45 5.39
CA ASP A 430 -1.98 -27.32 5.15
C ASP A 430 -1.61 -27.54 3.69
N ARG A 431 -2.52 -27.20 2.78
CA ARG A 431 -2.23 -27.14 1.36
C ARG A 431 -1.16 -26.10 1.03
N TYR A 432 -1.10 -24.95 1.69
CA TYR A 432 -0.09 -23.92 1.40
C TYR A 432 1.24 -24.25 2.08
N ASP A 433 2.33 -23.77 1.48
CA ASP A 433 3.71 -23.91 1.98
C ASP A 433 3.77 -23.63 3.51
N PRO A 434 4.18 -24.62 4.34
CA PRO A 434 4.25 -24.45 5.79
C PRO A 434 5.13 -23.28 6.24
N LEU A 435 6.21 -22.99 5.50
CA LEU A 435 7.08 -21.86 5.78
C LEU A 435 6.36 -20.55 5.46
N LEU A 436 5.62 -20.47 4.34
CA LEU A 436 4.82 -19.28 3.99
C LEU A 436 3.82 -18.94 5.09
N ARG A 437 3.04 -19.94 5.51
CA ARG A 437 2.04 -19.77 6.58
C ARG A 437 2.68 -19.34 7.89
N SER A 438 3.81 -19.95 8.25
CA SER A 438 4.57 -19.60 9.46
C SER A 438 5.12 -18.18 9.39
N THR A 439 5.71 -17.77 8.27
CA THR A 439 6.26 -16.41 8.09
C THR A 439 5.17 -15.35 8.13
N VAL A 440 4.01 -15.58 7.50
CA VAL A 440 2.86 -14.66 7.59
C VAL A 440 2.35 -14.56 9.02
N ALA A 441 2.22 -15.69 9.73
CA ALA A 441 1.84 -15.70 11.13
C ALA A 441 2.87 -14.99 12.02
N TRP A 442 4.16 -15.08 11.69
CA TRP A 442 5.24 -14.40 12.40
C TRP A 442 5.19 -12.88 12.24
N CYS A 443 4.87 -12.38 11.05
CA CYS A 443 4.67 -10.95 10.79
C CYS A 443 3.47 -10.38 11.59
N LEU A 444 2.51 -11.25 11.92
CA LEU A 444 1.34 -10.95 12.74
C LEU A 444 1.54 -11.29 14.22
N ALA A 445 2.78 -11.25 14.72
CA ALA A 445 3.06 -11.37 16.15
C ALA A 445 2.45 -10.20 16.94
N HIS A 446 1.86 -10.51 18.10
CA HIS A 446 1.25 -9.54 19.00
C HIS A 446 2.25 -8.50 19.49
N ARG A 447 3.42 -8.97 19.97
CA ARG A 447 4.50 -8.09 20.37
C ARG A 447 5.33 -7.71 19.15
N PRO A 448 5.60 -6.42 18.91
CA PRO A 448 6.45 -5.99 17.82
C PRO A 448 7.84 -6.65 17.82
N MET A 449 8.44 -6.82 19.00
CA MET A 449 9.76 -7.45 19.15
C MET A 449 9.78 -8.94 18.81
N ASP A 450 8.62 -9.60 18.81
CA ASP A 450 8.52 -11.00 18.39
C ASP A 450 8.42 -11.16 16.87
N ARG A 451 8.20 -10.08 16.10
CA ARG A 451 8.15 -10.10 14.63
C ARG A 451 9.56 -10.33 14.05
N PRO A 452 9.68 -10.81 12.81
CA PRO A 452 10.99 -11.03 12.21
C PRO A 452 11.76 -9.71 12.08
N GLN A 453 13.08 -9.78 12.25
CA GLN A 453 13.93 -8.62 12.00
C GLN A 453 14.00 -8.33 10.50
N ILE A 454 14.17 -7.06 10.12
CA ILE A 454 14.02 -6.64 8.72
C ILE A 454 14.98 -7.38 7.76
N LEU A 455 16.25 -7.54 8.12
CA LEU A 455 17.25 -8.25 7.32
C LEU A 455 17.04 -9.77 7.30
N GLU A 456 16.57 -10.33 8.43
CA GLU A 456 16.22 -11.75 8.54
C GLU A 456 15.05 -12.09 7.62
N LEU A 457 14.02 -11.24 7.60
CA LEU A 457 12.87 -11.40 6.72
C LEU A 457 13.24 -11.23 5.25
N GLU A 458 14.07 -10.24 4.90
CA GLU A 458 14.55 -10.06 3.53
C GLU A 458 15.26 -11.32 3.02
N THR A 459 16.19 -11.85 3.82
CA THR A 459 16.96 -13.06 3.48
C THR A 459 16.02 -14.25 3.28
N LEU A 460 15.05 -14.43 4.17
CA LEU A 460 14.04 -15.49 4.07
C LEU A 460 13.20 -15.34 2.80
N LEU A 461 12.67 -14.15 2.51
CA LEU A 461 11.81 -13.92 1.35
C LEU A 461 12.56 -14.11 0.04
N MET A 462 13.80 -13.63 -0.05
CA MET A 462 14.65 -13.83 -1.23
C MET A 462 14.95 -15.32 -1.46
N ALA A 463 15.33 -16.05 -0.40
CA ALA A 463 15.55 -17.49 -0.48
C ALA A 463 14.25 -18.23 -0.88
N ALA A 464 13.12 -17.85 -0.29
CA ALA A 464 11.83 -18.45 -0.56
C ALA A 464 11.39 -18.23 -2.02
N VAL A 465 11.52 -17.02 -2.56
CA VAL A 465 11.16 -16.72 -3.97
C VAL A 465 12.05 -17.47 -4.96
N ALA A 466 13.31 -17.72 -4.62
CA ALA A 466 14.24 -18.47 -5.48
C ALA A 466 13.96 -19.98 -5.58
N VAL A 467 13.13 -20.55 -4.70
CA VAL A 467 12.78 -21.98 -4.74
C VAL A 467 11.79 -22.25 -5.88
N ASP A 468 12.18 -23.13 -6.80
CA ASP A 468 11.28 -23.67 -7.81
C ASP A 468 10.25 -24.61 -7.17
N ARG A 469 8.99 -24.18 -7.19
CA ARG A 469 7.84 -24.93 -6.66
C ARG A 469 6.98 -25.56 -7.74
N SER A 470 7.39 -25.49 -9.02
CA SER A 470 6.58 -25.97 -10.15
C SER A 470 6.19 -27.44 -10.03
N ALA A 471 7.05 -28.28 -9.45
CA ALA A 471 6.78 -29.70 -9.24
C ALA A 471 5.87 -30.00 -8.03
N THR A 472 5.83 -29.11 -7.04
CA THR A 472 5.02 -29.27 -5.81
C THR A 472 3.66 -28.59 -5.89
N GLU A 473 3.52 -27.59 -6.75
CA GLU A 473 2.27 -26.90 -7.00
C GLU A 473 1.34 -27.79 -7.83
N GLY A 474 0.32 -28.33 -7.18
CA GLY A 474 -0.70 -29.13 -7.83
C GLY A 474 -1.42 -28.40 -8.99
N PRO A 475 -2.01 -29.14 -9.94
CA PRO A 475 -2.74 -28.56 -11.07
C PRO A 475 -4.02 -27.82 -10.67
N ASP A 476 -4.49 -27.99 -9.42
CA ASP A 476 -5.62 -27.27 -8.83
C ASP A 476 -5.27 -25.83 -8.41
N ARG A 477 -4.00 -25.44 -8.50
CA ARG A 477 -3.54 -24.09 -8.17
C ARG A 477 -3.81 -23.09 -9.29
N THR A 478 -4.48 -22.01 -8.94
CA THR A 478 -4.82 -20.92 -9.85
C THR A 478 -3.74 -19.83 -9.81
N THR A 479 -3.38 -19.31 -10.98
CA THR A 479 -2.49 -18.16 -11.08
C THR A 479 -3.27 -16.85 -10.86
N ILE A 480 -2.62 -15.84 -10.30
CA ILE A 480 -3.13 -14.47 -10.18
C ILE A 480 -3.48 -13.94 -11.58
N ALA A 481 -2.65 -14.21 -12.59
CA ALA A 481 -2.93 -13.84 -13.97
C ALA A 481 -4.25 -14.44 -14.50
N SER A 482 -4.50 -15.72 -14.22
CA SER A 482 -5.76 -16.39 -14.61
C SER A 482 -6.97 -15.75 -13.92
N LEU A 483 -6.86 -15.45 -12.62
CA LEU A 483 -7.94 -14.77 -11.90
C LEU A 483 -8.19 -13.38 -12.48
N LEU A 484 -7.15 -12.63 -12.78
CA LEU A 484 -7.30 -11.28 -13.34
C LEU A 484 -7.94 -11.30 -14.74
N GLY A 485 -7.99 -12.45 -15.41
CA GLY A 485 -8.53 -12.65 -16.75
C GLY A 485 -7.38 -12.63 -17.74
N SER A 486 -6.87 -13.82 -18.08
CA SER A 486 -5.58 -14.03 -18.73
C SER A 486 -5.30 -13.12 -19.94
N VAL A 487 -4.07 -12.60 -19.97
CA VAL A 487 -3.32 -12.22 -21.17
C VAL A 487 -3.42 -13.38 -22.17
N PRO A 488 -3.76 -13.16 -23.45
CA PRO A 488 -3.31 -14.09 -24.48
C PRO A 488 -1.80 -14.26 -24.32
N PRO A 489 -1.24 -15.47 -24.49
CA PRO A 489 0.22 -15.63 -24.49
C PRO A 489 0.78 -14.58 -25.43
N ALA A 490 1.71 -13.75 -24.94
CA ALA A 490 2.33 -12.72 -25.74
C ALA A 490 2.78 -13.40 -27.03
N THR A 491 2.10 -13.10 -28.14
CA THR A 491 2.47 -13.66 -29.42
C THR A 491 3.89 -13.22 -29.59
N THR A 492 4.84 -14.15 -29.54
CA THR A 492 6.22 -13.89 -29.84
C THR A 492 6.15 -13.38 -31.28
N GLN A 493 6.11 -12.07 -31.45
CA GLN A 493 6.38 -11.47 -32.74
C GLN A 493 7.84 -11.80 -32.96
N VAL A 494 8.06 -12.95 -33.59
CA VAL A 494 9.26 -13.18 -34.37
C VAL A 494 9.40 -11.93 -35.20
N PRO A 495 10.47 -11.13 -35.04
CA PRO A 495 10.64 -9.93 -35.82
C PRO A 495 10.49 -10.33 -37.29
N SER A 496 9.38 -9.90 -37.90
CA SER A 496 9.18 -10.05 -39.33
C SER A 496 10.41 -9.46 -40.00
N GLY A 497 11.13 -10.31 -40.72
CA GLY A 497 12.54 -10.13 -41.06
C GLY A 497 12.94 -8.69 -41.32
N LEU A 498 13.95 -8.25 -40.58
CA LEU A 498 14.91 -7.29 -41.12
C LEU A 498 15.38 -7.88 -42.45
N VAL A 499 14.84 -7.34 -43.55
CA VAL A 499 15.41 -7.51 -44.87
C VAL A 499 16.79 -6.88 -44.78
N VAL A 500 17.81 -7.72 -44.58
CA VAL A 500 19.19 -7.33 -44.75
C VAL A 500 19.32 -6.87 -46.21
N PRO A 501 19.63 -5.59 -46.49
CA PRO A 501 19.91 -5.18 -47.85
C PRO A 501 21.08 -6.01 -48.36
N ALA A 502 20.90 -6.62 -49.54
CA ALA A 502 21.91 -7.45 -50.17
C ALA A 502 23.26 -6.72 -50.17
N ALA A 503 24.28 -7.39 -49.64
CA ALA A 503 25.65 -6.92 -49.70
C ALA A 503 26.00 -6.61 -51.17
N GLY A 504 26.28 -5.34 -51.47
CA GLY A 504 26.79 -4.94 -52.75
C GLY A 504 28.12 -5.66 -53.04
N PRO A 505 28.43 -5.93 -54.32
CA PRO A 505 29.63 -6.65 -54.69
C PRO A 505 30.88 -5.93 -54.20
N ALA A 506 31.80 -6.70 -53.61
CA ALA A 506 33.08 -6.20 -53.14
C ALA A 506 33.88 -5.54 -54.29
N PRO A 507 34.55 -4.40 -54.05
CA PRO A 507 35.42 -3.80 -55.05
C PRO A 507 36.58 -4.76 -55.35
N GLY A 508 36.77 -5.04 -56.64
CA GLY A 508 37.80 -5.94 -57.14
C GLY A 508 39.23 -5.44 -56.84
N PRO A 509 40.22 -6.36 -56.87
CA PRO A 509 41.59 -6.04 -56.51
C PRO A 509 42.21 -5.04 -57.49
N ALA A 510 42.80 -3.97 -56.95
CA ALA A 510 43.61 -3.02 -57.69
C ALA A 510 44.81 -3.74 -58.32
N GLY A 511 44.91 -3.65 -59.65
CA GLY A 511 46.05 -4.19 -60.40
C GLY A 511 47.35 -3.45 -60.09
N PRO A 512 48.51 -4.08 -60.32
CA PRO A 512 49.81 -3.52 -59.97
C PRO A 512 50.18 -2.39 -60.94
N ALA A 513 50.60 -1.27 -60.37
CA ALA A 513 51.22 -0.18 -61.09
C ALA A 513 52.65 -0.55 -61.50
N GLY A 514 53.01 -0.17 -62.72
CA GLY A 514 54.39 0.00 -63.14
C GLY A 514 54.46 0.51 -64.58
N PRO A 515 55.67 0.84 -65.07
CA PRO A 515 56.78 1.51 -64.39
C PRO A 515 56.67 3.05 -64.41
#